data_AF-A0A2E2B8Y1-F1
#
_entry.id   AF-A0A2E2B8Y1-F1
#
_cell.length_a   1.000
_cell.length_b   1.000
_cell.length_c   1.000
_cell.angle_alpha   90.00
_cell.angle_beta   90.00
_cell.angle_gamma   90.00
#
_symmetry.space_group_name_H-M   'P 1'
#
loop_
_entity.id
_entity.type
_entity.pdbx_description
1 polymer ?
#
loop_
_entity_poly.entity_id
_entity_poly.type
_entity_poly.pdbx_seq_one_letter_code
_entity_poly.pdbx_strand_id
1 'polypeptide(L)'
;MVSNQLDIVMAQWAKLGIWFGSETACNSPDLENLLLDTAKLVPSNARLFYTCVSWLSQYGNLVEANRLKSLTEKRLATEHQPALAAILALAVKHGAPDDLLIVAETCHPSKTIRPLFDVHQQSKTLSGIAKTNACEECLKWNLWVQDQPPKLDVLRPMTWIIEQNPSFQARMKG
;
A
#
# COMPACT_ATOMS: atom_id res chain seq x y z
N MET A 1 -13.29 -17.19 -3.15
CA MET A 1 -13.99 -15.88 -3.13
C MET A 1 -13.06 -14.66 -3.04
N VAL A 2 -11.73 -14.81 -2.90
CA VAL A 2 -10.78 -13.68 -2.82
C VAL A 2 -10.62 -12.91 -4.15
N SER A 3 -10.80 -13.59 -5.30
CA SER A 3 -10.63 -12.98 -6.64
C SER A 3 -11.43 -11.69 -6.79
N ASN A 4 -12.72 -11.70 -6.45
CA ASN A 4 -13.60 -10.57 -6.69
C ASN A 4 -13.20 -9.30 -5.90
N GLN A 5 -12.75 -9.45 -4.65
CA GLN A 5 -12.34 -8.29 -3.85
C GLN A 5 -11.01 -7.70 -4.29
N LEU A 6 -10.06 -8.57 -4.68
CA LEU A 6 -8.79 -8.13 -5.26
C LEU A 6 -9.01 -7.40 -6.59
N ASP A 7 -9.88 -7.92 -7.44
CA ASP A 7 -10.23 -7.29 -8.73
C ASP A 7 -10.84 -5.90 -8.52
N ILE A 8 -11.72 -5.72 -7.53
CA ILE A 8 -12.29 -4.41 -7.16
C ILE A 8 -11.20 -3.43 -6.71
N VAL A 9 -10.31 -3.85 -5.81
CA VAL A 9 -9.22 -3.00 -5.31
C VAL A 9 -8.24 -2.64 -6.43
N MET A 10 -7.92 -3.58 -7.31
CA MET A 10 -7.09 -3.31 -8.49
C MET A 10 -7.76 -2.34 -9.47
N ALA A 11 -9.07 -2.45 -9.69
CA ALA A 11 -9.83 -1.51 -10.52
C ALA A 11 -9.86 -0.09 -9.93
N GLN A 12 -9.93 0.03 -8.60
CA GLN A 12 -9.85 1.31 -7.90
C GLN A 12 -8.46 1.94 -8.02
N TRP A 13 -7.39 1.17 -7.82
CA TRP A 13 -6.04 1.64 -8.07
C TRP A 13 -5.77 1.98 -9.53
N ALA A 14 -6.38 1.25 -10.48
CA ALA A 14 -6.32 1.58 -11.89
C ALA A 14 -6.98 2.94 -12.17
N LYS A 15 -8.08 3.26 -11.48
CA LYS A 15 -8.71 4.60 -11.53
C LYS A 15 -7.80 5.69 -10.94
N LEU A 16 -6.89 5.33 -10.04
CA LEU A 16 -5.83 6.20 -9.53
C LEU A 16 -4.55 6.21 -10.37
N GLY A 17 -4.56 5.57 -11.54
CA GLY A 17 -3.47 5.66 -12.50
C GLY A 17 -2.43 4.54 -12.42
N ILE A 18 -2.66 3.47 -11.65
CA ILE A 18 -1.78 2.30 -11.69
C ILE A 18 -2.16 1.38 -12.86
N TRP A 19 -1.19 0.99 -13.68
CA TRP A 19 -1.42 0.01 -14.74
C TRP A 19 -1.44 -1.42 -14.18
N PHE A 20 -2.65 -1.97 -13.99
CA PHE A 20 -2.86 -3.39 -13.69
C PHE A 20 -3.30 -4.25 -14.86
N GLY A 21 -3.80 -3.65 -15.95
CA GLY A 21 -4.35 -4.38 -17.09
C GLY A 21 -5.83 -4.76 -16.89
N SER A 22 -6.45 -4.27 -15.82
CA SER A 22 -7.87 -4.39 -15.52
C SER A 22 -8.64 -3.15 -15.99
N GLU A 23 -9.97 -3.28 -16.05
CA GLU A 23 -10.86 -2.14 -16.16
C GLU A 23 -10.72 -1.22 -14.95
N THR A 24 -10.95 0.08 -15.15
CA THR A 24 -10.95 1.07 -14.07
C THR A 24 -12.30 1.12 -13.36
N ALA A 25 -12.30 1.36 -12.06
CA ALA A 25 -13.55 1.60 -11.33
C ALA A 25 -14.33 2.80 -11.89
N CYS A 26 -15.66 2.75 -11.82
CA CYS A 26 -16.52 3.82 -12.31
C CYS A 26 -16.40 5.10 -11.49
N ASN A 27 -16.28 4.95 -10.16
CA ASN A 27 -16.27 6.06 -9.21
C ASN A 27 -14.85 6.34 -8.70
N SER A 28 -14.56 7.60 -8.38
CA SER A 28 -13.33 7.97 -7.69
C SER A 28 -13.25 7.25 -6.34
N PRO A 29 -12.18 6.49 -6.08
CA PRO A 29 -12.06 5.77 -4.83
C PRO A 29 -11.76 6.71 -3.67
N ASP A 30 -12.27 6.34 -2.50
CA ASP A 30 -11.82 6.90 -1.24
C ASP A 30 -10.43 6.34 -0.92
N LEU A 31 -9.40 7.18 -1.06
CA LEU A 31 -7.99 6.79 -0.99
C LEU A 31 -7.63 6.15 0.35
N GLU A 32 -8.08 6.72 1.47
CA GLU A 32 -7.72 6.20 2.79
C GLU A 32 -8.42 4.86 3.06
N ASN A 33 -9.67 4.70 2.61
CA ASN A 33 -10.34 3.39 2.68
C ASN A 33 -9.68 2.35 1.75
N LEU A 34 -9.28 2.76 0.55
CA LEU A 34 -8.58 1.89 -0.40
C LEU A 34 -7.26 1.38 0.17
N LEU A 35 -6.51 2.21 0.92
CA LEU A 35 -5.28 1.78 1.59
C LEU A 35 -5.55 0.72 2.67
N LEU A 36 -6.62 0.87 3.45
CA LEU A 36 -7.05 -0.14 4.42
C LEU A 36 -7.43 -1.46 3.74
N ASP A 37 -8.17 -1.42 2.64
CA ASP A 37 -8.55 -2.62 1.90
C ASP A 37 -7.35 -3.26 1.19
N THR A 38 -6.41 -2.45 0.71
CA THR A 38 -5.14 -2.90 0.15
C THR A 38 -4.33 -3.67 1.19
N ALA A 39 -4.20 -3.16 2.41
CA ALA A 39 -3.46 -3.81 3.49
C ALA A 39 -3.98 -5.23 3.83
N LYS A 40 -5.28 -5.48 3.63
CA LYS A 40 -5.89 -6.80 3.83
C LYS A 40 -5.48 -7.80 2.74
N LEU A 41 -5.26 -7.31 1.53
CA LEU A 41 -5.09 -8.15 0.33
C LEU A 41 -3.63 -8.33 -0.10
N VAL A 42 -2.72 -7.43 0.31
CA VAL A 42 -1.31 -7.52 -0.07
C VAL A 42 -0.61 -8.84 0.28
N PRO A 43 -0.93 -9.58 1.37
CA PRO A 43 -0.30 -10.89 1.60
C PRO A 43 -0.51 -11.85 0.42
N SER A 44 -1.66 -11.77 -0.24
CA SER A 44 -2.01 -12.60 -1.39
C SER A 44 -1.50 -12.06 -2.74
N ASN A 45 -1.04 -10.80 -2.81
CA ASN A 45 -0.65 -10.17 -4.07
C ASN A 45 0.53 -9.19 -3.88
N ALA A 46 1.73 -9.68 -4.18
CA ALA A 46 2.96 -8.87 -4.10
C ALA A 46 2.99 -7.70 -5.10
N ARG A 47 2.36 -7.85 -6.28
CA ARG A 47 2.30 -6.77 -7.27
C ARG A 47 1.56 -5.58 -6.68
N LEU A 48 0.39 -5.80 -6.07
CA LEU A 48 -0.42 -4.77 -5.42
C LEU A 48 0.38 -4.00 -4.37
N PHE A 49 1.17 -4.69 -3.54
CA PHE A 49 2.04 -4.07 -2.55
C PHE A 49 3.02 -3.07 -3.18
N TYR A 50 3.86 -3.54 -4.12
CA TYR A 50 4.92 -2.69 -4.69
C TYR A 50 4.37 -1.57 -5.57
N THR A 51 3.25 -1.77 -6.27
CA THR A 51 2.62 -0.70 -7.03
C THR A 51 1.98 0.35 -6.13
N CYS A 52 1.42 -0.05 -4.99
CA CYS A 52 0.90 0.88 -3.98
C CYS A 52 2.04 1.73 -3.38
N VAL A 53 3.15 1.10 -3.00
CA VAL A 53 4.36 1.81 -2.55
C VAL A 53 4.84 2.80 -3.62
N SER A 54 4.88 2.37 -4.89
CA SER A 54 5.29 3.24 -6.00
C SER A 54 4.36 4.44 -6.15
N TRP A 55 3.04 4.22 -6.08
CA TRP A 55 2.06 5.30 -6.17
C TRP A 55 2.21 6.30 -5.02
N LEU A 56 2.34 5.83 -3.78
CA LEU A 56 2.51 6.67 -2.61
C LEU A 56 3.83 7.45 -2.63
N SER A 57 4.91 6.87 -3.17
CA SER A 57 6.19 7.58 -3.32
C SER A 57 6.08 8.82 -4.20
N GLN A 58 5.14 8.84 -5.16
CA GLN A 58 4.94 9.96 -6.08
C GLN A 58 3.80 10.88 -5.67
N TYR A 59 2.72 10.31 -5.13
CA TYR A 59 1.44 10.99 -4.93
C TYR A 59 0.94 10.90 -3.48
N GLY A 60 1.83 10.54 -2.56
CA GLY A 60 1.51 10.41 -1.13
C GLY A 60 0.97 11.68 -0.50
N ASN A 61 1.27 12.86 -1.07
CA ASN A 61 0.71 14.14 -0.66
C ASN A 61 -0.81 14.26 -0.89
N LEU A 62 -1.41 13.37 -1.68
CA LEU A 62 -2.87 13.30 -1.84
C LEU A 62 -3.55 12.54 -0.69
N VAL A 63 -2.78 11.89 0.18
CA VAL A 63 -3.32 11.12 1.32
C VAL A 63 -3.54 12.06 2.50
N GLU A 64 -4.74 12.00 3.07
CA GLU A 64 -5.07 12.73 4.29
C GLU A 64 -4.56 11.94 5.50
N ALA A 65 -3.31 12.15 5.91
CA ALA A 65 -2.63 11.36 6.96
C ALA A 65 -3.43 11.27 8.27
N ASN A 66 -4.01 12.38 8.74
CA ASN A 66 -4.85 12.41 9.96
C ASN A 66 -6.11 11.56 9.82
N ARG A 67 -6.73 11.57 8.64
CA ARG A 67 -7.91 10.74 8.35
C ARG A 67 -7.52 9.27 8.28
N LEU A 68 -6.43 8.95 7.60
CA LEU A 68 -5.92 7.58 7.50
C LEU A 68 -5.56 7.01 8.88
N LYS A 69 -4.93 7.82 9.74
CA LYS A 69 -4.65 7.48 11.14
C LYS A 69 -5.93 7.08 11.88
N SER A 70 -6.95 7.97 11.86
CA SER A 70 -8.21 7.70 12.56
C SER A 70 -8.94 6.47 12.03
N LEU A 71 -8.90 6.25 10.70
CA LEU A 71 -9.49 5.05 10.09
C LEU A 71 -8.73 3.78 10.49
N THR A 72 -7.40 3.82 10.54
CA THR A 72 -6.56 2.70 10.95
C THR A 72 -6.90 2.25 12.36
N GLU A 73 -6.93 3.19 13.31
CA GLU A 73 -7.25 2.92 14.72
C GLU A 73 -8.66 2.35 14.90
N LYS A 74 -9.64 2.82 14.12
CA LYS A 74 -11.06 2.47 14.30
C LYS A 74 -11.48 1.22 13.52
N ARG A 75 -10.84 0.91 12.40
CA ARG A 75 -11.39 -0.03 11.40
C ARG A 75 -10.41 -1.08 10.90
N LEU A 76 -9.10 -0.91 11.06
CA LEU A 76 -8.13 -1.89 10.59
C LEU A 76 -7.82 -2.90 11.70
N ALA A 77 -8.21 -4.16 11.47
CA ALA A 77 -7.85 -5.25 12.38
C ALA A 77 -6.33 -5.37 12.53
N THR A 78 -5.88 -5.69 13.75
CA THR A 78 -4.45 -5.72 14.13
C THR A 78 -3.60 -6.66 13.26
N GLU A 79 -4.20 -7.71 12.69
CA GLU A 79 -3.50 -8.63 11.78
C GLU A 79 -3.11 -8.03 10.43
N HIS A 80 -3.79 -6.97 9.99
CA HIS A 80 -3.51 -6.26 8.72
C HIS A 80 -2.67 -4.99 8.91
N GLN A 81 -2.55 -4.51 10.14
CA GLN A 81 -1.78 -3.31 10.47
C GLN A 81 -0.28 -3.40 10.09
N PRO A 82 0.43 -4.53 10.28
CA PRO A 82 1.83 -4.64 9.86
C PRO A 82 2.02 -4.40 8.36
N ALA A 83 1.06 -4.86 7.55
CA ALA A 83 1.11 -4.70 6.10
C ALA A 83 0.93 -3.24 5.69
N LEU A 84 -0.02 -2.52 6.31
CA LEU A 84 -0.17 -1.07 6.09
C LEU A 84 1.09 -0.32 6.51
N ALA A 85 1.63 -0.61 7.69
CA ALA A 85 2.82 0.04 8.21
C ALA A 85 4.04 -0.17 7.30
N ALA A 86 4.21 -1.37 6.75
CA ALA A 86 5.26 -1.69 5.78
C ALA A 86 5.11 -0.91 4.47
N ILE A 87 3.88 -0.78 3.93
CA ILE A 87 3.60 0.03 2.73
C ILE A 87 4.02 1.48 2.98
N LEU A 88 3.59 2.07 4.09
CA LEU A 88 3.84 3.48 4.39
C LEU A 88 5.32 3.75 4.67
N ALA A 89 5.98 2.90 5.46
CA ALA A 89 7.40 3.05 5.75
C ALA A 89 8.27 2.98 4.49
N LEU A 90 7.98 2.04 3.58
CA LEU A 90 8.70 1.96 2.31
C LEU A 90 8.34 3.12 1.37
N ALA A 91 7.08 3.56 1.33
CA ALA A 91 6.70 4.71 0.52
C ALA A 91 7.47 5.97 0.95
N VAL A 92 7.58 6.22 2.25
CA VAL A 92 8.34 7.35 2.81
C VAL A 92 9.82 7.24 2.50
N LYS A 93 10.41 6.05 2.68
CA LYS A 93 11.80 5.79 2.24
C LYS A 93 12.04 6.20 0.78
N HIS A 94 11.03 6.01 -0.07
CA HIS A 94 11.06 6.30 -1.50
C HIS A 94 10.57 7.70 -1.89
N GLY A 95 10.36 8.60 -0.93
CA GLY A 95 10.06 10.01 -1.18
C GLY A 95 8.60 10.44 -0.95
N ALA A 96 7.75 9.57 -0.40
CA ALA A 96 6.44 10.01 0.10
C ALA A 96 6.61 10.95 1.32
N PRO A 97 5.61 11.80 1.62
CA PRO A 97 5.66 12.68 2.78
C PRO A 97 5.84 11.96 4.13
N ASP A 98 6.70 12.50 5.00
CA ASP A 98 7.05 11.93 6.31
C ASP A 98 5.85 11.82 7.27
N ASP A 99 4.80 12.63 7.09
CA ASP A 99 3.59 12.60 7.92
C ASP A 99 2.83 11.27 7.83
N LEU A 100 3.04 10.50 6.75
CA LEU A 100 2.54 9.13 6.63
C LEU A 100 3.15 8.18 7.67
N LEU A 101 4.33 8.48 8.21
CA LEU A 101 4.91 7.67 9.30
C LEU A 101 4.08 7.77 10.58
N ILE A 102 3.39 8.88 10.82
CA ILE A 102 2.50 9.03 11.99
C ILE A 102 1.40 7.95 11.96
N VAL A 103 0.93 7.59 10.77
CA VAL A 103 -0.03 6.49 10.60
C VAL A 103 0.63 5.14 10.85
N ALA A 104 1.82 4.91 10.28
CA ALA A 104 2.56 3.67 10.49
C ALA A 104 2.82 3.43 11.98
N GLU A 105 3.14 4.47 12.75
CA GLU A 105 3.38 4.40 14.19
C GLU A 105 2.16 4.02 15.04
N THR A 106 0.93 4.15 14.51
CA THR A 106 -0.27 3.63 15.18
C THR A 106 -0.51 2.14 14.95
N CYS A 107 0.20 1.55 13.99
CA CYS A 107 0.05 0.13 13.66
C CYS A 107 0.80 -0.75 14.65
N HIS A 108 0.21 -1.91 14.95
CA HIS A 108 0.87 -2.94 15.74
C HIS A 108 1.75 -3.81 14.83
N PRO A 109 2.99 -4.15 15.24
CA PRO A 109 3.80 -5.11 14.51
C PRO A 109 3.18 -6.52 14.56
N SER A 110 3.60 -7.38 13.65
CA SER A 110 3.15 -8.79 13.69
C SER A 110 3.66 -9.47 14.97
N LYS A 111 2.91 -10.43 15.52
CA LYS A 111 3.31 -11.15 16.74
C LYS A 111 4.61 -11.93 16.56
N THR A 112 4.85 -12.42 15.34
CA THR A 112 6.05 -13.17 14.98
C THR A 112 6.64 -12.60 13.71
N ILE A 113 7.97 -12.63 13.63
CA ILE A 113 8.66 -12.25 12.41
C ILE A 113 8.39 -13.28 11.30
N ARG A 114 7.94 -12.81 10.13
CA ARG A 114 7.53 -13.69 9.03
C ARG A 114 7.59 -13.00 7.66
N PRO A 115 7.60 -13.74 6.55
CA PRO A 115 7.33 -13.15 5.24
C PRO A 115 5.95 -12.49 5.20
N LEU A 116 5.84 -11.34 4.52
CA LEU A 116 4.56 -10.69 4.28
C LEU A 116 3.67 -11.52 3.33
N PHE A 117 4.27 -12.02 2.24
CA PHE A 117 3.51 -12.69 1.17
C PHE A 117 3.24 -14.16 1.46
N ASP A 118 2.02 -14.62 1.19
CA ASP A 118 1.56 -15.98 1.49
C ASP A 118 2.39 -17.04 0.76
N VAL A 119 2.78 -16.76 -0.50
CA VAL A 119 3.64 -17.63 -1.30
C VAL A 119 5.00 -17.89 -0.63
N HIS A 120 5.54 -16.90 0.09
CA HIS A 120 6.79 -17.06 0.84
C HIS A 120 6.57 -17.79 2.17
N GLN A 121 5.42 -17.59 2.82
CA GLN A 121 5.08 -18.27 4.07
C GLN A 121 4.89 -19.78 3.87
N GLN A 122 4.40 -20.20 2.70
CA GLN A 122 4.11 -21.61 2.38
C GLN A 122 5.35 -22.45 2.03
N SER A 123 6.52 -21.83 1.84
CA SER A 123 7.75 -22.52 1.43
C SER A 123 8.93 -22.13 2.31
N LYS A 124 9.58 -23.11 2.95
CA LYS A 124 10.78 -22.86 3.79
C LYS A 124 11.91 -22.19 2.99
N THR A 125 12.10 -22.61 1.74
CA THR A 125 13.11 -22.02 0.85
C THR A 125 12.79 -20.56 0.55
N LEU A 126 11.56 -20.26 0.14
CA LEU A 126 11.15 -18.89 -0.17
C LEU A 126 11.11 -17.99 1.07
N SER A 127 10.74 -18.55 2.22
CA SER A 127 10.81 -17.87 3.52
C SER A 127 12.24 -17.50 3.89
N GLY A 128 13.20 -18.41 3.65
CA GLY A 128 14.63 -18.14 3.80
C GLY A 128 15.11 -17.01 2.89
N ILE A 129 14.71 -17.03 1.61
CA ILE A 129 15.03 -15.95 0.66
C ILE A 129 14.42 -14.62 1.10
N ALA A 130 13.16 -14.61 1.56
CA ALA A 130 12.51 -13.40 2.07
C ALA A 130 13.27 -12.83 3.27
N LYS A 131 13.70 -13.70 4.21
CA LYS A 131 14.51 -13.30 5.37
C LYS A 131 15.84 -12.67 4.97
N THR A 132 16.56 -13.28 4.04
CA THR A 132 17.88 -12.79 3.59
C THR A 132 17.78 -11.44 2.90
N ASN A 133 16.69 -11.18 2.19
CA ASN A 133 16.48 -9.94 1.43
C ASN A 133 15.63 -8.91 2.18
N ALA A 134 15.32 -9.13 3.46
CA ALA A 134 14.45 -8.25 4.23
C ALA A 134 15.09 -6.86 4.43
N CYS A 135 14.30 -5.82 4.16
CA CYS A 135 14.70 -4.43 4.42
C CYS A 135 14.47 -4.03 5.89
N GLU A 136 15.28 -3.10 6.37
CA GLU A 136 15.24 -2.64 7.76
C GLU A 136 13.90 -1.97 8.11
N GLU A 137 13.30 -1.24 7.18
CA GLU A 137 12.05 -0.52 7.38
C GLU A 137 10.88 -1.46 7.72
N CYS A 138 10.90 -2.67 7.15
CA CYS A 138 9.87 -3.68 7.39
C CYS A 138 10.15 -4.57 8.60
N LEU A 139 11.42 -4.68 9.03
CA LEU A 139 11.79 -5.44 10.23
C LEU A 139 11.16 -4.86 11.50
N LYS A 140 11.00 -3.52 11.59
CA LYS A 140 10.27 -2.85 12.69
C LYS A 140 8.85 -3.40 12.88
N TRP A 141 8.24 -3.89 11.81
CA TRP A 141 6.88 -4.43 11.79
C TRP A 141 6.82 -5.95 11.87
N ASN A 142 7.95 -6.60 12.16
CA ASN A 142 8.12 -8.05 12.15
C ASN A 142 7.78 -8.68 10.78
N LEU A 143 8.14 -8.00 9.68
CA LEU A 143 7.92 -8.49 8.32
C LEU A 143 9.22 -8.63 7.54
N TRP A 144 9.36 -9.75 6.84
CA TRP A 144 10.36 -9.92 5.79
C TRP A 144 9.78 -9.50 4.44
N VAL A 145 10.22 -8.33 4.00
CA VAL A 145 9.87 -7.72 2.71
C VAL A 145 11.15 -7.19 2.08
N GLN A 146 11.33 -7.47 0.79
CA GLN A 146 12.43 -6.90 0.04
C GLN A 146 12.13 -5.45 -0.32
N ASP A 147 13.11 -4.57 -0.17
CA ASP A 147 13.01 -3.24 -0.74
C ASP A 147 13.20 -3.28 -2.26
N GLN A 148 12.24 -2.73 -2.99
CA GLN A 148 12.28 -2.61 -4.45
C GLN A 148 12.14 -1.13 -4.83
N PRO A 149 12.96 -0.63 -5.77
CA PRO A 149 12.78 0.71 -6.30
C PRO A 149 11.36 0.93 -6.84
N PRO A 150 10.79 2.14 -6.69
CA PRO A 150 9.48 2.48 -7.26
C PRO A 150 9.41 2.22 -8.77
N LYS A 151 8.31 1.60 -9.19
CA LYS A 151 8.01 1.32 -10.60
C LYS A 151 7.22 2.49 -11.18
N LEU A 152 7.91 3.53 -11.62
CA LEU A 152 7.28 4.76 -12.11
C LEU A 152 6.64 4.60 -13.49
N ASP A 153 7.12 3.63 -14.27
CA ASP A 153 6.62 3.26 -15.60
C ASP A 153 5.19 2.70 -15.58
N VAL A 154 4.73 2.21 -14.43
CA VAL A 154 3.35 1.72 -14.27
C VAL A 154 2.38 2.81 -13.81
N LEU A 155 2.82 4.05 -13.63
CA LEU A 155 2.00 5.15 -13.12
C LEU A 155 1.59 6.12 -14.24
N ARG A 156 0.32 6.52 -14.22
CA ARG A 156 -0.17 7.66 -15.00
C ARG A 156 0.28 8.97 -14.35
N PRO A 157 0.51 10.04 -15.14
CA PRO A 157 0.89 11.34 -14.61
C PRO A 157 -0.22 11.96 -13.74
N MET A 158 0.16 12.87 -12.85
CA MET A 158 -0.77 13.58 -11.96
C MET A 158 -1.94 14.24 -12.70
N THR A 159 -1.68 14.84 -13.87
CA THR A 159 -2.73 15.48 -14.70
C THR A 159 -3.85 14.49 -15.04
N TRP A 160 -3.49 13.28 -15.45
CA TRP A 160 -4.45 12.21 -15.73
C TRP A 160 -5.22 11.79 -14.47
N ILE A 161 -4.53 11.65 -13.34
CA ILE A 161 -5.16 11.26 -12.06
C ILE A 161 -6.23 12.27 -11.66
N ILE A 162 -5.93 13.56 -11.78
CA ILE A 162 -6.85 14.66 -11.45
C ILE A 162 -8.03 14.73 -12.42
N GLU A 163 -7.80 14.56 -13.72
CA GLU A 163 -8.88 14.50 -14.72
C GLU A 163 -9.84 13.33 -14.43
N GLN A 164 -9.31 12.19 -14.02
CA GLN A 164 -10.11 11.00 -13.68
C GLN A 164 -10.73 11.06 -12.29
N ASN A 165 -10.18 11.87 -11.38
CA ASN A 165 -10.62 12.02 -10.00
C ASN A 165 -10.67 13.49 -9.59
N PRO A 166 -11.65 14.26 -10.08
CA PRO A 166 -11.70 15.70 -9.84
C PRO A 166 -11.76 16.09 -8.35
N SER A 167 -12.25 15.20 -7.48
CA SER A 167 -12.26 15.42 -6.02
C SER A 167 -10.86 15.61 -5.43
N PHE A 168 -9.80 15.13 -6.09
CA PHE A 168 -8.42 15.28 -5.62
C PHE A 168 -7.87 16.69 -5.87
N GLN A 169 -8.52 17.52 -6.69
CA GLN A 169 -8.13 18.93 -6.87
C GLN A 169 -8.18 19.72 -5.56
N ALA A 170 -9.12 19.37 -4.67
CA ALA A 170 -9.25 20.01 -3.37
C ALA A 170 -8.05 19.71 -2.45
N ARG A 171 -7.38 18.57 -2.65
CA ARG A 171 -6.24 18.10 -1.85
C ARG A 171 -4.90 18.67 -2.32
N MET A 172 -4.81 19.16 -3.56
CA MET A 172 -3.59 19.80 -4.09
C MET A 172 -3.34 21.22 -3.57
N LYS A 173 -4.32 21.82 -2.88
CA LYS A 173 -4.28 23.23 -2.44
C LYS A 173 -3.96 23.40 -0.95
N GLY A 174 -3.74 22.30 -0.23
CA GLY A 174 -3.23 22.28 1.15
C GLY A 174 -1.73 22.07 1.15
#